data_AF-A0A969NSF9-F1
#
_entry.id   AF-A0A969NSF9-F1
#
_cell.length_a   1.000
_cell.length_b   1.000
_cell.length_c   1.000
_cell.angle_alpha   90.00
_cell.angle_beta   90.00
_cell.angle_gamma   90.00
#
_symmetry.space_group_name_H-M   'P 1'
#
loop_
_entity.id
_entity.type
_entity.pdbx_description
1 polymer ?
#
loop_
_entity_poly.entity_id
_entity_poly.type
_entity_poly.pdbx_seq_one_letter_code
_entity_poly.pdbx_strand_id
1 'polypeptide(L)'
;MSKIPDSGLKVRVYNIAHQNFDGHQDLGNCVLSQLVPDAQERIIAVKVDDDLLRATGDPEYNLQAYFSQLDRLKLGNCTEVLLASGGTVYMSEPEVVAQVRDRFFASQPDHCCRYGSLLVSSCSEGIANLDQPITVKIVDFNHESEMERKVAKDLRVGDCHGKISPRLAKILGGKESTPFQFRLANSSPDSPLPAFIAKGTVAIDSRRTENRGYDLVLDRSSIKGWSHNTGPMKVSQINNQWRLTPKPNLNPQQLADLNYLPTILQNQGVQYQIDSNDRSYILQHPSQEALDVLAHAYDWGRDRLACGVYQMPELVLGNNANAELQDYRNSWQLTQWYSPKAIEQDIVSSTVAEAEYLKSIQNDYQLLAQYLVKNHDQKQKLKNLEDEEVEDKNDTNSQK
;
A
#
# COMPACT_ATOMS: atom_id res chain seq x y z
N MET A 1 1.97 -27.94 5.13
CA MET A 1 2.15 -28.26 6.58
C MET A 1 1.76 -27.02 7.35
N SER A 2 0.72 -27.11 8.18
CA SER A 2 0.26 -26.04 9.06
C SER A 2 1.34 -25.81 10.13
N LYS A 3 2.14 -24.77 9.95
CA LYS A 3 2.97 -24.24 11.03
C LYS A 3 2.03 -23.42 11.93
N ILE A 4 2.14 -23.66 13.23
CA ILE A 4 1.58 -22.87 14.32
C ILE A 4 1.79 -21.38 13.97
N PRO A 5 0.80 -20.48 14.16
CA PRO A 5 0.99 -19.08 13.84
C PRO A 5 2.16 -18.57 14.67
N ASP A 6 3.19 -18.10 14.00
CA ASP A 6 4.31 -17.40 14.61
C ASP A 6 3.73 -16.29 15.47
N SER A 7 4.09 -16.25 16.76
CA SER A 7 3.61 -15.17 17.63
C SER A 7 4.14 -13.87 17.05
N GLY A 8 3.27 -12.91 16.74
CA GLY A 8 3.61 -11.67 16.06
C GLY A 8 4.83 -10.94 16.68
N LEU A 9 5.38 -9.98 15.93
CA LEU A 9 6.57 -9.25 16.36
C LEU A 9 6.31 -8.55 17.71
N LYS A 10 7.02 -8.96 18.75
CA LYS A 10 6.95 -8.36 20.08
C LYS A 10 8.08 -7.37 20.29
N VAL A 11 7.78 -6.08 20.30
CA VAL A 11 8.78 -5.03 20.54
C VAL A 11 8.67 -4.51 21.97
N ARG A 12 9.80 -4.08 22.53
CA ARG A 12 9.83 -3.37 23.81
C ARG A 12 9.17 -2.00 23.68
N VAL A 13 8.44 -1.57 24.70
CA VAL A 13 7.66 -0.33 24.69
C VAL A 13 8.01 0.55 25.88
N TYR A 14 8.38 1.80 25.58
CA TYR A 14 8.42 2.88 26.56
C TYR A 14 7.23 3.81 26.34
N ASN A 15 6.55 4.19 27.42
CA ASN A 15 5.51 5.21 27.36
C ASN A 15 5.99 6.47 28.09
N ILE A 16 6.12 7.57 27.36
CA ILE A 16 6.66 8.82 27.92
C ILE A 16 5.72 9.38 29.01
N ALA A 17 4.40 9.23 28.88
CA ALA A 17 3.45 9.63 29.93
C ALA A 17 3.62 8.85 31.23
N HIS A 18 4.08 7.61 31.12
CA HIS A 18 4.31 6.72 32.24
C HIS A 18 5.81 6.49 32.36
N GLN A 19 6.52 7.42 33.00
CA GLN A 19 7.99 7.48 33.13
C GLN A 19 8.68 6.17 33.60
N ASN A 20 7.92 5.18 34.07
CA ASN A 20 8.40 3.87 34.52
C ASN A 20 7.79 2.67 33.76
N PHE A 21 7.10 2.89 32.64
CA PHE A 21 6.51 1.82 31.85
C PHE A 21 7.54 1.26 30.88
N ASP A 22 7.96 0.02 31.14
CA ASP A 22 8.71 -0.83 30.22
C ASP A 22 7.88 -2.10 29.99
N GLY A 23 7.19 -2.14 28.86
CA GLY A 23 6.27 -3.21 28.50
C GLY A 23 6.61 -3.82 27.14
N HIS A 24 5.71 -4.66 26.64
CA HIS A 24 5.82 -5.22 25.30
C HIS A 24 4.54 -4.96 24.51
N GLN A 25 4.68 -4.71 23.21
CA GLN A 25 3.58 -4.63 22.27
C GLN A 25 3.77 -5.71 21.21
N ASP A 26 2.75 -6.56 21.09
CA ASP A 26 2.62 -7.50 19.98
C ASP A 26 2.04 -6.73 18.78
N LEU A 27 2.80 -6.65 17.69
CA LEU A 27 2.39 -6.00 16.44
C LEU A 27 1.58 -6.93 15.53
N GLY A 28 1.32 -8.16 15.98
CA GLY A 28 0.70 -9.20 15.18
C GLY A 28 1.57 -9.62 14.01
N ASN A 29 0.96 -10.36 13.08
CA ASN A 29 1.58 -10.79 11.83
C ASN A 29 1.69 -9.60 10.88
N CYS A 30 2.77 -8.81 10.97
CA CYS A 30 2.97 -7.60 10.18
C CYS A 30 4.10 -7.75 9.16
N VAL A 31 4.18 -6.83 8.19
CA VAL A 31 5.23 -6.87 7.15
C VAL A 31 6.62 -6.74 7.75
N LEU A 32 6.78 -5.91 8.80
CA LEU A 32 8.07 -5.71 9.46
C LEU A 32 8.63 -7.01 10.07
N SER A 33 7.77 -7.88 10.61
CA SER A 33 8.19 -9.15 11.20
C SER A 33 8.77 -10.11 10.18
N GLN A 34 8.36 -10.00 8.91
CA GLN A 34 8.89 -10.80 7.81
C GLN A 34 10.20 -10.25 7.25
N LEU A 35 10.38 -8.92 7.30
CA LEU A 35 11.56 -8.25 6.77
C LEU A 35 12.76 -8.31 7.71
N VAL A 36 12.51 -8.34 9.02
CA VAL A 36 13.53 -8.32 10.07
C VAL A 36 13.18 -9.38 11.13
N PRO A 37 13.57 -10.65 10.94
CA PRO A 37 13.20 -11.74 11.84
C PRO A 37 13.69 -11.58 13.29
N ASP A 38 14.76 -10.81 13.51
CA ASP A 38 15.35 -10.46 14.80
C ASP A 38 14.87 -9.10 15.35
N ALA A 39 13.84 -8.50 14.73
CA ALA A 39 13.34 -7.17 15.08
C ALA A 39 12.93 -7.01 16.54
N GLN A 40 12.51 -8.09 17.21
CA GLN A 40 12.02 -8.04 18.59
C GLN A 40 13.07 -7.50 19.58
N GLU A 41 14.36 -7.71 19.30
CA GLU A 41 15.47 -7.30 20.16
C GLU A 41 16.05 -5.95 19.73
N ARG A 42 15.78 -5.54 18.50
CA ARG A 42 16.46 -4.42 17.81
C ARG A 42 15.52 -3.26 17.50
N ILE A 43 14.24 -3.36 17.86
CA ILE A 43 13.22 -2.33 17.65
C ILE A 43 12.51 -2.05 18.98
N ILE A 44 12.31 -0.77 19.25
CA ILE A 44 11.63 -0.27 20.43
C ILE A 44 10.53 0.68 19.99
N ALA A 45 9.34 0.53 20.56
CA ALA A 45 8.26 1.49 20.42
C ALA A 45 8.32 2.52 21.55
N VAL A 46 8.33 3.80 21.20
CA VAL A 46 8.23 4.92 22.13
C VAL A 46 6.87 5.58 21.90
N LYS A 47 5.96 5.41 22.87
CA LYS A 47 4.63 6.02 22.81
C LYS A 47 4.72 7.46 23.30
N VAL A 48 4.30 8.35 22.42
CA VAL A 48 4.22 9.79 22.66
C VAL A 48 2.82 10.11 23.13
N ASP A 49 2.73 10.93 24.16
CA ASP A 49 1.47 11.42 24.67
C ASP A 49 1.07 12.69 23.93
N ASP A 50 -0.01 12.59 23.18
CA ASP A 50 -0.62 13.68 22.44
C ASP A 50 -1.11 14.81 23.36
N ASP A 51 -1.51 14.51 24.60
CA ASP A 51 -1.94 15.52 25.56
C ASP A 51 -0.73 16.27 26.12
N LEU A 52 0.39 15.58 26.32
CA LEU A 52 1.65 16.18 26.76
C LEU A 52 2.24 17.12 25.69
N LEU A 53 2.05 16.80 24.41
CA LEU A 53 2.40 17.68 23.28
C LEU A 53 1.46 18.89 23.12
N ARG A 54 0.26 18.86 23.73
CA ARG A 54 -0.74 19.94 23.66
C ARG A 54 -0.84 20.77 24.94
N ALA A 55 -0.31 20.26 26.05
CA ALA A 55 -0.59 20.74 27.40
C ALA A 55 -0.27 22.22 27.65
N THR A 56 0.70 22.79 26.95
CA THR A 56 1.18 24.16 27.23
C THR A 56 0.81 25.20 26.19
N GLY A 57 0.38 24.78 24.99
CA GLY A 57 0.23 25.68 23.84
C GLY A 57 1.54 26.31 23.33
N ASP A 58 2.69 26.00 23.95
CA ASP A 58 4.03 26.44 23.58
C ASP A 58 4.78 25.28 22.89
N PRO A 59 4.96 25.34 21.55
CA PRO A 59 5.61 24.28 20.80
C PRO A 59 7.06 24.02 21.23
N GLU A 60 7.81 25.06 21.61
CA GLU A 60 9.24 24.93 21.93
C GLU A 60 9.42 24.25 23.29
N TYR A 61 8.60 24.64 24.27
CA TYR A 61 8.54 23.96 25.56
C TYR A 61 8.16 22.48 25.39
N ASN A 62 7.14 22.17 24.58
CA ASN A 62 6.69 20.79 24.39
C ASN A 62 7.76 19.92 23.71
N LEU A 63 8.49 20.46 22.73
CA LEU A 63 9.64 19.81 22.11
C LEU A 63 10.76 19.52 23.14
N GLN A 64 11.12 20.51 23.95
CA GLN A 64 12.15 20.35 24.97
C GLN A 64 11.75 19.33 26.05
N ALA A 65 10.49 19.38 26.50
CA ALA A 65 9.93 18.43 27.45
C ALA A 65 9.92 17.00 26.88
N TYR A 66 9.61 16.85 25.58
CA TYR A 66 9.66 15.57 24.88
C TYR A 66 11.09 14.99 24.83
N PHE A 67 12.06 15.76 24.29
CA PHE A 67 13.43 15.28 24.14
C PHE A 67 14.09 14.98 25.49
N SER A 68 13.85 15.81 26.51
CA SER A 68 14.39 15.56 27.85
C SER A 68 13.86 14.28 28.50
N GLN A 69 12.66 13.83 28.14
CA GLN A 69 12.10 12.56 28.60
C GLN A 69 12.65 11.39 27.78
N LEU A 70 12.78 11.56 26.46
CA LEU A 70 13.41 10.58 25.57
C LEU A 70 14.85 10.26 26.00
N ASP A 71 15.64 11.28 26.33
CA ASP A 71 17.04 11.13 26.77
C ASP A 71 17.19 10.33 28.08
N ARG A 72 16.12 10.21 28.87
CA ARG A 72 16.11 9.43 30.12
C ARG A 72 15.77 7.95 29.88
N LEU A 73 15.26 7.60 28.70
CA LEU A 73 14.91 6.22 28.37
C LEU A 73 16.16 5.40 28.04
N LYS A 74 16.20 4.17 28.52
CA LYS A 74 17.29 3.22 28.23
C LYS A 74 17.02 2.48 26.93
N LEU A 75 17.19 3.18 25.81
CA LEU A 75 16.94 2.63 24.47
C LEU A 75 18.06 1.67 23.98
N GLY A 76 19.18 1.57 24.70
CA GLY A 76 20.31 0.73 24.27
C GLY A 76 20.90 1.24 22.95
N ASN A 77 21.10 0.33 21.99
CA ASN A 77 21.62 0.67 20.66
C ASN A 77 20.54 1.23 19.70
N CYS A 78 19.28 1.31 20.13
CA CYS A 78 18.19 1.83 19.31
C CYS A 78 18.20 3.37 19.29
N THR A 79 19.15 3.94 18.56
CA THR A 79 19.43 5.38 18.55
C THR A 79 18.76 6.12 17.40
N GLU A 80 18.21 5.43 16.42
CA GLU A 80 17.64 6.04 15.22
C GLU A 80 16.13 5.81 15.09
N VAL A 81 15.44 6.79 14.52
CA VAL A 81 14.02 6.64 14.16
C VAL A 81 13.92 5.75 12.93
N LEU A 82 13.25 4.61 13.11
CA LEU A 82 12.88 3.69 12.04
C LEU A 82 11.66 4.22 11.28
N LEU A 83 10.56 4.45 11.99
CA LEU A 83 9.28 4.88 11.44
C LEU A 83 8.36 5.46 12.53
N ALA A 84 7.25 6.08 12.12
CA ALA A 84 6.20 6.53 13.04
C ALA A 84 4.81 6.00 12.65
N SER A 85 3.97 5.73 13.65
CA SER A 85 2.58 5.31 13.45
C SER A 85 1.74 5.61 14.69
N GLY A 86 0.64 6.36 14.54
CA GLY A 86 -0.39 6.53 15.57
C GLY A 86 0.14 6.90 16.96
N GLY A 87 0.80 8.06 17.06
CA GLY A 87 1.42 8.54 18.32
C GLY A 87 2.62 7.72 18.81
N THR A 88 3.05 6.71 18.06
CA THR A 88 4.19 5.86 18.42
C THR A 88 5.36 6.09 17.46
N VAL A 89 6.53 6.35 18.01
CA VAL A 89 7.81 6.41 17.29
C VAL A 89 8.53 5.09 17.49
N TYR A 90 8.93 4.44 16.40
CA TYR A 90 9.69 3.19 16.46
C TYR A 90 11.16 3.54 16.30
N MET A 91 11.94 3.26 17.34
CA MET A 91 13.39 3.45 17.40
C MET A 91 14.08 2.12 17.11
N SER A 92 15.23 2.16 16.43
CA SER A 92 15.97 0.95 16.09
C SER A 92 17.46 1.23 15.93
N GLU A 93 18.25 0.16 15.83
CA GLU A 93 19.68 0.23 15.55
C GLU A 93 19.93 0.76 14.12
N PRO A 94 21.03 1.49 13.88
CA PRO A 94 21.34 2.06 12.56
C PRO A 94 21.29 1.05 11.41
N GLU A 95 21.71 -0.20 11.64
CA GLU A 95 21.70 -1.26 10.62
C GLU A 95 20.27 -1.64 10.18
N VAL A 96 19.34 -1.78 11.13
CA VAL A 96 17.94 -2.10 10.84
C VAL A 96 17.26 -0.93 10.14
N VAL A 97 17.60 0.28 10.55
CA VAL A 97 17.13 1.51 9.90
C VAL A 97 17.61 1.56 8.45
N ALA A 98 18.87 1.24 8.17
CA ALA A 98 19.40 1.15 6.81
C ALA A 98 18.69 0.07 5.98
N GLN A 99 18.41 -1.09 6.58
CA GLN A 99 17.73 -2.21 5.93
C GLN A 99 16.27 -1.92 5.57
N VAL A 100 15.59 -1.08 6.36
CA VAL A 100 14.15 -0.83 6.23
C VAL A 100 13.86 0.61 5.81
N ARG A 101 14.14 1.60 6.66
CA ARG A 101 13.81 3.01 6.37
C ARG A 101 14.53 3.48 5.11
N ASP A 102 15.85 3.39 5.10
CA ASP A 102 16.67 3.93 4.02
C ASP A 102 16.53 3.10 2.75
N ARG A 103 16.09 1.83 2.89
CA ARG A 103 15.77 0.97 1.76
C ARG A 103 14.44 1.33 1.10
N PHE A 104 13.35 1.45 1.85
CA PHE A 104 12.00 1.64 1.26
C PHE A 104 11.59 3.09 1.10
N PHE A 105 12.27 4.03 1.76
CA PHE A 105 11.91 5.45 1.76
C PHE A 105 13.07 6.34 1.34
N ALA A 106 14.07 5.79 0.64
CA ALA A 106 15.28 6.52 0.26
C ALA A 106 14.97 7.83 -0.50
N SER A 107 14.03 7.78 -1.45
CA SER A 107 13.63 8.94 -2.25
C SER A 107 12.86 9.99 -1.45
N GLN A 108 12.14 9.58 -0.42
CA GLN A 108 11.24 10.43 0.37
C GLN A 108 11.33 10.01 1.85
N PRO A 109 12.41 10.38 2.57
CA PRO A 109 12.62 9.89 3.93
C PRO A 109 11.48 10.23 4.90
N ASP A 110 10.77 11.34 4.70
CA ASP A 110 9.60 11.75 5.48
C ASP A 110 8.39 10.80 5.31
N HIS A 111 8.37 9.99 4.25
CA HIS A 111 7.33 8.99 4.03
C HIS A 111 7.37 7.86 5.05
N CYS A 112 8.50 7.60 5.73
CA CYS A 112 8.51 6.66 6.85
C CYS A 112 7.62 7.12 8.02
N CYS A 113 7.35 8.43 8.14
CA CYS A 113 6.43 8.98 9.13
C CYS A 113 4.96 8.96 8.68
N ARG A 114 4.70 9.04 7.36
CA ARG A 114 3.34 9.03 6.79
C ARG A 114 2.82 7.61 6.53
N TYR A 115 3.71 6.73 6.10
CA TYR A 115 3.43 5.38 5.64
C TYR A 115 4.20 4.31 6.43
N GLY A 116 4.89 4.68 7.51
CA GLY A 116 5.54 3.72 8.42
C GLY A 116 4.56 2.70 9.01
N SER A 117 3.32 3.12 9.24
CA SER A 117 2.23 2.25 9.69
C SER A 117 2.01 1.02 8.80
N LEU A 118 2.41 1.06 7.52
CA LEU A 118 2.29 -0.08 6.60
C LEU A 118 3.13 -1.28 7.02
N LEU A 119 4.27 -1.04 7.67
CA LEU A 119 5.19 -2.08 8.11
C LEU A 119 4.72 -2.74 9.41
N VAL A 120 4.06 -1.97 10.29
CA VAL A 120 3.66 -2.41 11.64
C VAL A 120 2.16 -2.72 11.80
N SER A 121 1.35 -2.49 10.76
CA SER A 121 -0.06 -2.89 10.77
C SER A 121 -0.20 -4.41 10.76
N SER A 122 -0.95 -4.96 11.70
CA SER A 122 -1.24 -6.39 11.76
C SER A 122 -2.01 -6.87 10.51
N CYS A 123 -1.57 -7.97 9.91
CA CYS A 123 -2.27 -8.69 8.85
C CYS A 123 -3.03 -9.87 9.46
N SER A 124 -4.18 -9.58 10.04
CA SER A 124 -4.94 -10.50 10.90
C SER A 124 -5.45 -11.74 10.17
N GLU A 125 -5.73 -11.62 8.87
CA GLU A 125 -6.30 -12.70 8.07
C GLU A 125 -5.21 -13.63 7.51
N GLY A 126 -4.00 -13.09 7.27
CA GLY A 126 -2.88 -13.86 6.78
C GLY A 126 -1.74 -12.99 6.27
N ILE A 127 -0.52 -13.49 6.41
CA ILE A 127 0.68 -12.93 5.79
C ILE A 127 1.53 -14.07 5.24
N ALA A 128 2.14 -13.85 4.09
CA ALA A 128 3.02 -14.81 3.47
C ALA A 128 4.26 -14.12 2.91
N ASN A 129 5.42 -14.71 3.16
CA ASN A 129 6.58 -14.54 2.30
C ASN A 129 6.44 -15.58 1.17
N LEU A 130 6.28 -15.10 -0.07
CA LEU A 130 5.96 -15.96 -1.20
C LEU A 130 7.26 -16.53 -1.79
N ASP A 131 7.60 -17.76 -1.38
CA ASP A 131 8.80 -18.47 -1.84
C ASP A 131 8.86 -18.63 -3.37
N GLN A 132 7.70 -18.78 -4.02
CA GLN A 132 7.62 -18.84 -5.48
C GLN A 132 7.37 -17.45 -6.05
N PRO A 133 8.09 -17.07 -7.13
CA PRO A 133 7.82 -15.81 -7.82
C PRO A 133 6.36 -15.70 -8.25
N ILE A 134 5.76 -14.53 -8.00
CA ILE A 134 4.42 -14.20 -8.49
C ILE A 134 4.48 -13.22 -9.66
N THR A 135 3.51 -13.34 -10.57
CA THR A 135 3.42 -12.42 -11.70
C THR A 135 2.62 -11.18 -11.31
N VAL A 136 3.28 -10.02 -11.26
CA VAL A 136 2.68 -8.73 -10.90
C VAL A 136 2.58 -7.82 -12.13
N LYS A 137 1.36 -7.35 -12.44
CA LYS A 137 1.12 -6.30 -13.42
C LYS A 137 0.98 -4.96 -12.70
N ILE A 138 1.85 -4.00 -13.02
CA ILE A 138 1.75 -2.62 -12.57
C ILE A 138 1.23 -1.76 -13.73
N VAL A 139 0.25 -0.90 -13.45
CA VAL A 139 -0.33 0.07 -14.39
C VAL A 139 -0.50 1.44 -13.74
N ASP A 140 -0.83 2.44 -14.56
CA ASP A 140 -1.15 3.79 -14.07
C ASP A 140 -2.45 4.29 -14.70
N PHE A 141 -3.50 4.37 -13.90
CA PHE A 141 -4.80 4.88 -14.33
C PHE A 141 -4.74 6.36 -14.74
N ASN A 142 -3.79 7.13 -14.20
CA ASN A 142 -3.58 8.55 -14.50
C ASN A 142 -2.39 8.77 -15.46
N HIS A 143 -1.94 7.73 -16.17
CA HIS A 143 -0.81 7.82 -17.08
C HIS A 143 -1.05 8.85 -18.19
N GLU A 144 0.01 9.47 -18.71
CA GLU A 144 -0.07 10.42 -19.85
C GLU A 144 -0.44 9.72 -21.16
N SER A 145 0.02 8.48 -21.35
CA SER A 145 -0.36 7.62 -22.49
C SER A 145 -1.82 7.13 -22.40
N GLU A 146 -2.58 7.35 -23.47
CA GLU A 146 -3.95 6.84 -23.58
C GLU A 146 -4.03 5.31 -23.58
N MET A 147 -3.00 4.64 -24.10
CA MET A 147 -2.93 3.18 -24.13
C MET A 147 -2.86 2.62 -22.72
N GLU A 148 -1.97 3.15 -21.87
CA GLU A 148 -1.86 2.73 -20.47
C GLU A 148 -3.16 2.99 -19.69
N ARG A 149 -3.80 4.15 -19.89
CA ARG A 149 -5.12 4.43 -19.28
C ARG A 149 -6.19 3.43 -19.72
N LYS A 150 -6.20 3.03 -21.00
CA LYS A 150 -7.11 2.00 -21.52
C LYS A 150 -6.83 0.63 -20.88
N VAL A 151 -5.57 0.26 -20.71
CA VAL A 151 -5.17 -0.99 -20.04
C VAL A 151 -5.62 -0.98 -18.57
N ALA A 152 -5.38 0.11 -17.83
CA ALA A 152 -5.82 0.25 -16.45
C ALA A 152 -7.35 0.16 -16.32
N LYS A 153 -8.09 0.85 -17.21
CA LYS A 153 -9.55 0.78 -17.26
C LYS A 153 -10.06 -0.61 -17.60
N ASP A 154 -9.41 -1.31 -18.54
CA ASP A 154 -9.75 -2.68 -18.89
C ASP A 154 -9.54 -3.59 -17.66
N LEU A 155 -8.41 -3.50 -16.97
CA LEU A 155 -8.12 -4.27 -15.76
C LEU A 155 -8.98 -3.86 -14.54
N ARG A 156 -9.80 -2.80 -14.66
CA ARG A 156 -10.67 -2.26 -13.61
C ARG A 156 -9.92 -1.94 -12.31
N VAL A 157 -8.75 -1.32 -12.47
CA VAL A 157 -7.91 -0.82 -11.38
C VAL A 157 -7.94 0.70 -11.36
N GLY A 158 -7.55 1.30 -10.24
CA GLY A 158 -7.60 2.74 -10.02
C GLY A 158 -6.93 3.11 -8.70
N ASP A 159 -7.29 4.26 -8.13
CA ASP A 159 -6.65 4.78 -6.91
C ASP A 159 -6.64 3.74 -5.77
N CYS A 160 -5.45 3.23 -5.48
CA CYS A 160 -5.16 2.18 -4.51
C CYS A 160 -6.02 0.91 -4.66
N HIS A 161 -6.56 0.66 -5.85
CA HIS A 161 -7.46 -0.46 -6.12
C HIS A 161 -6.85 -1.42 -7.15
N GLY A 162 -6.68 -2.66 -6.76
CA GLY A 162 -6.05 -3.72 -7.55
C GLY A 162 -6.94 -4.94 -7.77
N LYS A 163 -6.37 -5.95 -8.44
CA LYS A 163 -6.95 -7.28 -8.62
C LYS A 163 -5.99 -8.35 -8.13
N ILE A 164 -6.52 -9.43 -7.57
CA ILE A 164 -5.72 -10.56 -7.11
C ILE A 164 -6.32 -11.87 -7.62
N SER A 165 -5.46 -12.85 -7.93
CA SER A 165 -5.90 -14.17 -8.36
C SER A 165 -6.58 -14.91 -7.19
N PRO A 166 -7.62 -15.72 -7.46
CA PRO A 166 -8.27 -16.54 -6.44
C PRO A 166 -7.28 -17.42 -5.67
N ARG A 167 -6.29 -18.00 -6.38
CA ARG A 167 -5.24 -18.81 -5.77
C ARG A 167 -4.41 -18.02 -4.75
N LEU A 168 -3.93 -16.84 -5.12
CA LEU A 168 -3.12 -16.01 -4.22
C LEU A 168 -3.95 -15.45 -3.07
N ALA A 169 -5.20 -15.03 -3.32
CA ALA A 169 -6.11 -14.58 -2.28
C ALA A 169 -6.36 -15.66 -1.22
N LYS A 170 -6.54 -16.92 -1.63
CA LYS A 170 -6.75 -18.05 -0.72
C LYS A 170 -5.56 -18.28 0.22
N ILE A 171 -4.34 -18.07 -0.25
CA ILE A 171 -3.11 -18.17 0.57
C ILE A 171 -3.13 -17.11 1.69
N LEU A 172 -3.75 -15.96 1.44
CA LEU A 172 -3.79 -14.80 2.34
C LEU A 172 -5.07 -14.74 3.20
N GLY A 173 -5.86 -15.81 3.26
CA GLY A 173 -7.13 -15.80 4.01
C GLY A 173 -8.21 -14.90 3.38
N GLY A 174 -8.11 -14.60 2.10
CA GLY A 174 -9.13 -13.85 1.37
C GLY A 174 -10.43 -14.65 1.24
N LYS A 175 -11.56 -13.98 1.50
CA LYS A 175 -12.91 -14.57 1.31
C LYS A 175 -13.40 -14.37 -0.12
N GLU A 176 -14.05 -15.38 -0.67
CA GLU A 176 -14.57 -15.32 -2.04
C GLU A 176 -15.56 -14.15 -2.20
N SER A 177 -15.47 -13.43 -3.33
CA SER A 177 -16.26 -12.22 -3.61
C SER A 177 -16.06 -11.03 -2.67
N THR A 178 -15.17 -11.13 -1.67
CA THR A 178 -14.88 -10.06 -0.73
C THR A 178 -13.55 -9.38 -1.08
N PRO A 179 -13.53 -8.06 -1.35
CA PRO A 179 -12.28 -7.34 -1.47
C PRO A 179 -11.61 -7.22 -0.10
N PHE A 180 -10.29 -7.10 -0.06
CA PHE A 180 -9.56 -6.94 1.20
C PHE A 180 -8.43 -5.93 1.10
N GLN A 181 -8.07 -5.35 2.24
CA GLN A 181 -6.93 -4.44 2.32
C GLN A 181 -5.63 -5.23 2.37
N PHE A 182 -4.69 -4.91 1.48
CA PHE A 182 -3.38 -5.56 1.47
C PHE A 182 -2.28 -4.65 2.01
N ARG A 183 -1.21 -5.27 2.46
CA ARG A 183 0.10 -4.67 2.75
C ARG A 183 1.16 -5.49 2.03
N LEU A 184 2.07 -4.83 1.32
CA LEU A 184 3.05 -5.50 0.49
C LEU A 184 4.43 -4.86 0.69
N ALA A 185 5.47 -5.70 0.74
CA ALA A 185 6.86 -5.27 0.59
C ALA A 185 7.59 -6.15 -0.45
N ASN A 186 8.20 -5.50 -1.44
CA ASN A 186 9.17 -6.08 -2.35
C ASN A 186 10.57 -5.74 -1.84
N SER A 187 11.34 -6.73 -1.42
CA SER A 187 12.68 -6.51 -0.85
C SER A 187 13.71 -7.53 -1.30
N SER A 188 13.36 -8.42 -2.22
CA SER A 188 14.33 -9.38 -2.75
C SER A 188 15.41 -8.64 -3.54
N PRO A 189 16.71 -8.95 -3.33
CA PRO A 189 17.78 -8.43 -4.17
C PRO A 189 17.68 -8.93 -5.62
N ASP A 190 16.99 -10.06 -5.84
CA ASP A 190 16.78 -10.68 -7.15
C ASP A 190 15.50 -10.16 -7.85
N SER A 191 14.81 -9.20 -7.24
CA SER A 191 13.62 -8.59 -7.82
C SER A 191 13.98 -7.71 -9.02
N PRO A 192 13.20 -7.75 -10.13
CA PRO A 192 13.40 -6.86 -11.27
C PRO A 192 13.02 -5.40 -10.97
N LEU A 193 12.38 -5.13 -9.84
CA LEU A 193 12.04 -3.77 -9.40
C LEU A 193 12.81 -3.40 -8.13
N PRO A 194 13.09 -2.09 -7.92
CA PRO A 194 13.65 -1.59 -6.67
C PRO A 194 12.81 -2.02 -5.48
N ALA A 195 13.39 -1.99 -4.28
CA ALA A 195 12.64 -2.30 -3.08
C ALA A 195 11.48 -1.32 -2.94
N PHE A 196 10.27 -1.80 -2.64
CA PHE A 196 9.11 -0.92 -2.49
C PHE A 196 8.08 -1.48 -1.52
N ILE A 197 7.25 -0.60 -0.99
CA ILE A 197 6.07 -0.95 -0.22
C ILE A 197 4.81 -0.46 -0.90
N ALA A 198 3.76 -1.26 -0.79
CA ALA A 198 2.45 -0.94 -1.34
C ALA A 198 1.32 -1.22 -0.36
N LYS A 199 0.25 -0.45 -0.52
CA LYS A 199 -1.02 -0.59 0.17
C LYS A 199 -2.15 -0.29 -0.79
N GLY A 200 -3.23 -1.05 -0.64
CA GLY A 200 -4.48 -0.74 -1.27
C GLY A 200 -5.54 -1.76 -0.90
N THR A 201 -6.56 -1.82 -1.73
CA THR A 201 -7.61 -2.82 -1.71
C THR A 201 -7.47 -3.67 -2.96
N VAL A 202 -7.59 -5.00 -2.82
CA VAL A 202 -7.65 -5.91 -3.96
C VAL A 202 -8.98 -6.61 -3.99
N ALA A 203 -9.54 -6.74 -5.20
CA ALA A 203 -10.71 -7.59 -5.44
C ALA A 203 -10.26 -8.89 -6.12
N ILE A 204 -10.83 -10.02 -5.70
CA ILE A 204 -10.58 -11.32 -6.31
C ILE A 204 -11.24 -11.35 -7.70
N ASP A 205 -10.46 -11.55 -8.76
CA ASP A 205 -11.00 -11.58 -10.13
C ASP A 205 -10.09 -12.38 -11.08
N SER A 206 -10.44 -13.64 -11.35
CA SER A 206 -9.69 -14.53 -12.26
C SER A 206 -9.62 -14.02 -13.69
N ARG A 207 -10.68 -13.33 -14.19
CA ARG A 207 -10.75 -12.83 -15.57
C ARG A 207 -9.72 -11.74 -15.84
N ARG A 208 -9.34 -10.99 -14.80
CA ARG A 208 -8.37 -9.90 -14.87
C ARG A 208 -6.98 -10.28 -14.34
N THR A 209 -6.83 -11.49 -13.82
CA THR A 209 -5.58 -11.99 -13.22
C THR A 209 -5.13 -13.29 -13.89
N GLU A 210 -5.42 -14.46 -13.33
CA GLU A 210 -4.85 -15.74 -13.75
C GLU A 210 -5.19 -16.10 -15.21
N ASN A 211 -6.39 -15.74 -15.70
CA ASN A 211 -6.79 -15.94 -17.11
C ASN A 211 -5.98 -15.07 -18.08
N ARG A 212 -5.18 -14.14 -17.56
CA ARG A 212 -4.27 -13.26 -18.29
C ARG A 212 -2.81 -13.46 -17.89
N GLY A 213 -2.53 -14.48 -17.09
CA GLY A 213 -1.18 -14.81 -16.62
C GLY A 213 -0.67 -13.94 -15.47
N TYR A 214 -1.54 -13.24 -14.73
CA TYR A 214 -1.14 -12.42 -13.59
C TYR A 214 -1.64 -13.02 -12.27
N ASP A 215 -0.87 -12.88 -11.19
CA ASP A 215 -1.32 -13.18 -9.83
C ASP A 215 -1.85 -11.94 -9.12
N LEU A 216 -1.27 -10.77 -9.44
CA LEU A 216 -1.61 -9.50 -8.82
C LEU A 216 -1.57 -8.39 -9.87
N VAL A 217 -2.57 -7.50 -9.85
CA VAL A 217 -2.60 -6.28 -10.65
C VAL A 217 -2.70 -5.09 -9.71
N LEU A 218 -1.73 -4.19 -9.78
CA LEU A 218 -1.66 -2.99 -8.96
C LEU A 218 -1.68 -1.74 -9.83
N ASP A 219 -2.44 -0.74 -9.40
CA ASP A 219 -2.22 0.63 -9.86
C ASP A 219 -1.03 1.25 -9.11
N ARG A 220 -0.26 2.09 -9.80
CA ARG A 220 0.91 2.79 -9.25
C ARG A 220 0.58 3.65 -8.03
N SER A 221 -0.64 4.16 -7.90
CA SER A 221 -1.11 4.85 -6.69
C SER A 221 -1.03 3.97 -5.43
N SER A 222 -1.01 2.64 -5.56
CA SER A 222 -0.87 1.72 -4.42
C SER A 222 0.54 1.76 -3.81
N ILE A 223 1.55 2.20 -4.54
CA ILE A 223 2.94 2.29 -4.07
C ILE A 223 3.08 3.51 -3.16
N LYS A 224 3.61 3.31 -1.94
CA LYS A 224 3.72 4.36 -0.91
C LYS A 224 5.16 4.72 -0.52
N GLY A 225 6.10 3.86 -0.84
CA GLY A 225 7.53 4.10 -0.70
C GLY A 225 8.30 3.16 -1.62
N TRP A 226 9.43 3.62 -2.15
CA TRP A 226 10.36 2.79 -2.91
C TRP A 226 11.79 3.29 -2.67
N SER A 227 12.75 2.39 -2.85
CA SER A 227 14.17 2.73 -2.82
C SER A 227 14.50 3.73 -3.91
N HIS A 228 15.62 4.44 -3.78
CA HIS A 228 16.18 5.13 -4.93
C HIS A 228 16.27 4.12 -6.08
N ASN A 229 15.78 4.53 -7.25
CA ASN A 229 15.77 3.68 -8.42
C ASN A 229 17.21 3.21 -8.69
N THR A 230 17.43 1.90 -8.63
CA THR A 230 18.73 1.24 -8.80
C THR A 230 19.00 0.81 -10.25
N GLY A 231 18.15 1.18 -11.21
CA GLY A 231 18.41 0.91 -12.63
C GLY A 231 19.84 1.31 -12.99
N PRO A 232 20.56 0.52 -13.81
CA PRO A 232 22.02 0.66 -13.94
C PRO A 232 22.46 1.99 -14.58
N MET A 233 21.52 2.77 -15.11
CA MET A 233 21.78 4.03 -15.80
C MET A 233 21.19 5.23 -15.04
N LYS A 234 21.89 6.35 -15.09
CA LYS A 234 21.44 7.70 -14.77
C LYS A 234 21.05 8.37 -16.08
N VAL A 235 19.82 8.88 -16.15
CA VAL A 235 19.34 9.62 -17.31
C VAL A 235 19.48 11.12 -17.05
N SER A 236 19.98 11.86 -18.04
CA SER A 236 20.08 13.31 -17.98
C SER A 236 19.90 13.92 -19.36
N GLN A 237 19.51 15.19 -19.40
CA GLN A 237 19.52 15.97 -20.63
C GLN A 237 20.57 17.08 -20.51
N ILE A 238 21.56 17.07 -21.40
CA ILE A 238 22.65 18.05 -21.43
C ILE A 238 22.68 18.65 -22.84
N ASN A 239 22.58 19.98 -22.96
CA ASN A 239 22.59 20.67 -24.25
C ASN A 239 21.56 20.11 -25.26
N ASN A 240 20.34 19.83 -24.81
CA ASN A 240 19.25 19.21 -25.58
C ASN A 240 19.54 17.79 -26.11
N GLN A 241 20.58 17.12 -25.63
CA GLN A 241 20.85 15.71 -25.92
C GLN A 241 20.55 14.85 -24.70
N TRP A 242 19.86 13.74 -24.94
CA TRP A 242 19.59 12.74 -23.90
C TRP A 242 20.80 11.86 -23.68
N ARG A 243 21.18 11.66 -22.42
CA ARG A 243 22.38 10.93 -22.01
C ARG A 243 22.00 9.88 -20.97
N LEU A 244 22.33 8.62 -21.26
CA LEU A 244 22.23 7.51 -20.32
C LEU A 244 23.64 7.20 -19.83
N THR A 245 23.94 7.46 -18.55
CA THR A 245 25.26 7.27 -17.95
C THR A 245 25.23 6.09 -16.96
N PRO A 246 26.10 5.07 -17.05
CA PRO A 246 26.16 4.01 -16.06
C PRO A 246 26.39 4.58 -14.65
N LYS A 247 25.64 4.09 -13.65
CA LYS A 247 25.85 4.48 -12.26
C LYS A 247 27.16 3.87 -11.73
N PRO A 248 27.83 4.52 -10.75
CA PRO A 248 28.98 3.90 -10.09
C PRO A 248 28.53 2.67 -9.28
N ASN A 249 29.43 1.67 -9.14
CA ASN A 249 29.25 0.49 -8.27
C ASN A 249 28.08 -0.45 -8.63
N LEU A 250 27.88 -0.74 -9.92
CA LEU A 250 26.87 -1.72 -10.36
C LEU A 250 27.20 -3.15 -9.91
N ASN A 251 26.18 -3.90 -9.48
CA ASN A 251 26.30 -5.32 -9.19
C ASN A 251 26.40 -6.15 -10.49
N PRO A 252 26.78 -7.45 -10.43
CA PRO A 252 26.97 -8.28 -11.62
C PRO A 252 25.72 -8.42 -12.50
N GLN A 253 24.53 -8.48 -11.91
CA GLN A 253 23.27 -8.57 -12.67
C GLN A 253 22.97 -7.27 -13.41
N GLN A 254 23.14 -6.12 -12.74
CA GLN A 254 23.00 -4.79 -13.33
C GLN A 254 23.97 -4.56 -14.50
N LEU A 255 25.20 -5.10 -14.39
CA LEU A 255 26.17 -5.09 -15.49
C LEU A 255 25.72 -5.98 -16.66
N ALA A 256 25.11 -7.14 -16.37
CA ALA A 256 24.57 -8.02 -17.39
C ALA A 256 23.38 -7.37 -18.13
N ASP A 257 22.50 -6.68 -17.40
CA ASP A 257 21.34 -5.98 -17.97
C ASP A 257 21.76 -4.88 -18.96
N LEU A 258 22.86 -4.18 -18.67
CA LEU A 258 23.42 -3.17 -19.58
C LEU A 258 23.86 -3.74 -20.94
N ASN A 259 24.18 -5.03 -21.03
CA ASN A 259 24.55 -5.64 -22.32
C ASN A 259 23.38 -5.67 -23.31
N TYR A 260 22.13 -5.55 -22.84
CA TYR A 260 20.94 -5.51 -23.70
C TYR A 260 20.58 -4.10 -24.16
N LEU A 261 21.13 -3.05 -23.55
CA LEU A 261 20.84 -1.66 -23.90
C LEU A 261 21.09 -1.33 -25.38
N PRO A 262 22.21 -1.73 -26.01
CA PRO A 262 22.42 -1.53 -27.45
C PRO A 262 21.31 -2.12 -28.32
N THR A 263 20.85 -3.32 -27.99
CA THR A 263 19.77 -4.01 -28.71
C THR A 263 18.43 -3.30 -28.52
N ILE A 264 18.14 -2.83 -27.31
CA ILE A 264 16.93 -2.05 -27.02
C ILE A 264 16.94 -0.75 -27.85
N LEU A 265 18.05 0.00 -27.83
CA LEU A 265 18.18 1.24 -28.61
C LEU A 265 18.00 1.00 -30.10
N GLN A 266 18.61 -0.08 -30.63
CA GLN A 266 18.47 -0.46 -32.03
C GLN A 266 17.02 -0.83 -32.39
N ASN A 267 16.33 -1.61 -31.56
CA ASN A 267 14.93 -2.00 -31.77
C ASN A 267 13.98 -0.80 -31.76
N GLN A 268 14.33 0.25 -31.00
CA GLN A 268 13.58 1.51 -30.95
C GLN A 268 13.99 2.50 -32.04
N GLY A 269 14.89 2.12 -32.96
CA GLY A 269 15.39 3.00 -34.02
C GLY A 269 16.19 4.19 -33.50
N VAL A 270 16.70 4.14 -32.27
CA VAL A 270 17.46 5.23 -31.65
C VAL A 270 18.92 5.12 -32.05
N GLN A 271 19.40 6.11 -32.79
CA GLN A 271 20.83 6.28 -33.01
C GLN A 271 21.49 6.83 -31.75
N TYR A 272 22.70 6.37 -31.45
CA TYR A 272 23.43 6.80 -30.27
C TYR A 272 24.95 6.85 -30.52
N GLN A 273 25.64 7.60 -29.68
CA GLN A 273 27.10 7.60 -29.56
C GLN A 273 27.50 7.19 -28.15
N ILE A 274 28.64 6.53 -27.98
CA ILE A 274 29.17 6.18 -26.67
C ILE A 274 30.27 7.18 -26.31
N ASP A 275 30.13 7.85 -25.18
CA ASP A 275 31.17 8.70 -24.61
C ASP A 275 32.28 7.82 -24.03
N SER A 276 33.51 7.99 -24.50
CA SER A 276 34.65 7.17 -24.07
C SER A 276 35.08 7.43 -22.62
N ASN A 277 34.69 8.56 -22.03
CA ASN A 277 35.14 8.94 -20.68
C ASN A 277 34.35 8.25 -19.57
N ASP A 278 33.04 8.11 -19.73
CA ASP A 278 32.15 7.55 -18.70
C ASP A 278 31.20 6.47 -19.24
N ARG A 279 31.40 6.03 -20.49
CA ARG A 279 30.58 5.02 -21.19
C ARG A 279 29.11 5.42 -21.32
N SER A 280 28.82 6.71 -21.31
CA SER A 280 27.45 7.19 -21.50
C SER A 280 26.97 6.98 -22.93
N TYR A 281 25.70 6.60 -23.09
CA TYR A 281 25.01 6.57 -24.37
C TYR A 281 24.36 7.92 -24.60
N ILE A 282 24.83 8.66 -25.61
CA ILE A 282 24.29 9.94 -26.05
C ILE A 282 23.30 9.65 -27.18
N LEU A 283 22.01 9.82 -26.91
CA LEU A 283 20.94 9.48 -27.84
C LEU A 283 20.73 10.62 -28.85
N GLN A 284 20.67 10.29 -30.14
CA GLN A 284 20.45 11.24 -31.21
C GLN A 284 18.98 11.25 -31.61
N HIS A 285 18.31 12.39 -31.37
CA HIS A 285 16.91 12.64 -31.75
C HIS A 285 15.94 11.48 -31.46
N PRO A 286 15.94 10.92 -30.24
CA PRO A 286 15.06 9.80 -29.95
C PRO A 286 13.59 10.22 -30.04
N SER A 287 12.74 9.33 -30.57
CA SER A 287 11.28 9.54 -30.59
C SER A 287 10.70 9.45 -29.18
N GLN A 288 9.56 10.10 -28.93
CA GLN A 288 8.90 10.02 -27.61
C GLN A 288 8.60 8.57 -27.21
N GLU A 289 8.17 7.73 -28.16
CA GLU A 289 7.92 6.30 -27.92
C GLU A 289 9.19 5.55 -27.48
N ALA A 290 10.33 5.84 -28.12
CA ALA A 290 11.61 5.26 -27.71
C ALA A 290 12.03 5.74 -26.32
N LEU A 291 11.74 7.00 -25.98
CA LEU A 291 12.00 7.54 -24.65
C LEU A 291 11.11 6.88 -23.60
N ASP A 292 9.85 6.61 -23.92
CA ASP A 292 8.93 5.91 -23.03
C ASP A 292 9.39 4.46 -22.79
N VAL A 293 9.86 3.75 -23.84
CA VAL A 293 10.44 2.39 -23.73
C VAL A 293 11.73 2.40 -22.90
N LEU A 294 12.60 3.37 -23.11
CA LEU A 294 13.83 3.53 -22.32
C LEU A 294 13.53 3.95 -20.87
N ALA A 295 12.48 4.71 -20.64
CA ALA A 295 11.96 5.02 -19.31
C ALA A 295 11.37 3.76 -18.65
N HIS A 296 10.80 2.83 -19.40
CA HIS A 296 10.33 1.56 -18.83
C HIS A 296 11.48 0.60 -18.51
N ALA A 297 12.55 0.60 -19.31
CA ALA A 297 13.70 -0.29 -19.14
C ALA A 297 14.77 0.23 -18.16
N TYR A 298 14.98 1.55 -18.09
CA TYR A 298 16.10 2.16 -17.35
C TYR A 298 15.69 3.36 -16.48
N ASP A 299 14.38 3.61 -16.37
CA ASP A 299 13.69 4.62 -15.57
C ASP A 299 14.30 6.04 -15.51
N TRP A 300 13.61 6.89 -16.24
CA TRP A 300 13.92 8.27 -16.56
C TRP A 300 13.56 9.21 -15.42
N GLY A 301 14.27 9.15 -14.30
CA GLY A 301 14.34 10.24 -13.33
C GLY A 301 13.00 10.76 -12.78
N ARG A 302 11.88 10.05 -12.99
CA ARG A 302 10.65 10.28 -12.24
C ARG A 302 10.73 9.31 -11.08
N ASP A 303 10.61 9.84 -9.88
CA ASP A 303 10.44 9.14 -8.61
C ASP A 303 9.21 8.20 -8.65
N ARG A 304 9.22 7.17 -9.50
CA ARG A 304 8.03 6.41 -9.91
C ARG A 304 8.44 5.02 -10.41
N LEU A 305 7.92 3.95 -9.80
CA LEU A 305 8.05 2.59 -10.34
C LEU A 305 7.45 2.48 -11.75
N ALA A 306 8.14 1.81 -12.68
CA ALA A 306 7.69 1.64 -14.06
C ALA A 306 6.41 0.77 -14.14
N CYS A 307 5.55 1.09 -15.11
CA CYS A 307 4.43 0.22 -15.49
C CYS A 307 4.97 -0.98 -16.26
N GLY A 308 4.41 -2.18 -16.04
CA GLY A 308 4.95 -3.39 -16.65
C GLY A 308 4.41 -4.67 -16.06
N VAL A 309 4.89 -5.80 -16.58
CA VAL A 309 4.65 -7.14 -16.03
C VAL A 309 5.97 -7.65 -15.47
N TYR A 310 5.95 -8.10 -14.23
CA TYR A 310 7.15 -8.47 -13.49
C TYR A 310 6.97 -9.81 -12.80
N GLN A 311 8.01 -10.63 -12.79
CA GLN A 311 8.10 -11.80 -11.92
C GLN A 311 8.77 -11.37 -10.62
N MET A 312 8.03 -11.40 -9.51
CA MET A 312 8.50 -10.92 -8.22
C MET A 312 8.82 -12.08 -7.28
N PRO A 313 10.11 -12.38 -7.02
CA PRO A 313 10.50 -13.37 -6.02
C PRO A 313 10.35 -12.82 -4.59
N GLU A 314 10.10 -13.72 -3.62
CA GLU A 314 10.19 -13.46 -2.17
C GLU A 314 9.39 -12.23 -1.71
N LEU A 315 8.22 -12.06 -2.29
CA LEU A 315 7.37 -10.91 -2.02
C LEU A 315 6.59 -11.16 -0.72
N VAL A 316 6.69 -10.22 0.22
CA VAL A 316 5.90 -10.24 1.45
C VAL A 316 4.57 -9.60 1.18
N LEU A 317 3.48 -10.35 1.32
CA LEU A 317 2.11 -9.88 1.11
C LEU A 317 1.24 -10.31 2.30
N GLY A 318 0.49 -9.36 2.84
CA GLY A 318 -0.44 -9.59 3.94
C GLY A 318 -1.83 -9.05 3.65
N ASN A 319 -2.84 -9.77 4.15
CA ASN A 319 -4.22 -9.35 4.23
C ASN A 319 -4.48 -8.71 5.60
N ASN A 320 -4.64 -7.39 5.59
CA ASN A 320 -4.89 -6.59 6.78
C ASN A 320 -6.29 -6.78 7.34
N ALA A 321 -7.29 -6.85 6.46
CA ALA A 321 -8.68 -7.08 6.82
C ALA A 321 -9.50 -7.38 5.56
N ASN A 322 -10.34 -8.40 5.63
CA ASN A 322 -11.41 -8.60 4.66
C ASN A 322 -12.45 -7.49 4.80
N ALA A 323 -13.05 -7.03 3.70
CA ALA A 323 -14.16 -6.10 3.78
C ALA A 323 -15.34 -6.75 4.51
N GLU A 324 -15.90 -6.01 5.46
CA GLU A 324 -17.12 -6.41 6.17
C GLU A 324 -18.25 -5.51 5.73
N LEU A 325 -19.46 -6.07 5.65
CA LEU A 325 -20.66 -5.26 5.52
C LEU A 325 -20.79 -4.43 6.80
N GLN A 326 -20.77 -3.11 6.66
CA GLN A 326 -20.94 -2.20 7.79
C GLN A 326 -22.13 -1.30 7.55
N ASP A 327 -22.88 -1.02 8.62
CA ASP A 327 -23.92 0.01 8.62
C ASP A 327 -23.23 1.38 8.47
N TYR A 328 -23.06 1.84 7.23
CA TYR A 328 -22.60 3.20 6.99
C TYR A 328 -23.78 4.16 7.17
N ARG A 329 -23.75 4.97 8.22
CA ARG A 329 -24.66 6.11 8.32
C ARG A 329 -24.21 7.14 7.31
N ASN A 330 -24.88 7.16 6.16
CA ASN A 330 -24.66 8.14 5.11
C ASN A 330 -24.61 9.55 5.72
N SER A 331 -23.42 10.14 5.74
CA SER A 331 -23.32 11.59 5.92
C SER A 331 -23.64 12.23 4.58
N TRP A 332 -24.17 13.46 4.59
CA TRP A 332 -24.37 14.26 3.39
C TRP A 332 -23.08 14.47 2.58
N GLN A 333 -21.91 14.12 3.10
CA GLN A 333 -20.64 14.19 2.36
C GLN A 333 -20.60 13.25 1.15
N LEU A 334 -21.44 12.21 1.07
CA LEU A 334 -21.49 11.37 -0.13
C LEU A 334 -22.10 12.13 -1.32
N THR A 335 -23.00 13.09 -1.09
CA THR A 335 -23.67 13.83 -2.17
C THR A 335 -22.71 14.73 -2.94
N GLN A 336 -21.51 15.03 -2.41
CA GLN A 336 -20.48 15.80 -3.12
C GLN A 336 -20.00 15.12 -4.41
N TRP A 337 -20.22 13.80 -4.55
CA TRP A 337 -19.81 13.00 -5.69
C TRP A 337 -20.90 12.84 -6.76
N TYR A 338 -22.11 13.38 -6.54
CA TYR A 338 -23.25 13.25 -7.44
C TYR A 338 -23.68 14.61 -7.99
N SER A 339 -24.22 14.62 -9.20
CA SER A 339 -24.77 15.85 -9.77
C SER A 339 -26.00 16.32 -8.97
N PRO A 340 -26.26 17.64 -8.87
CA PRO A 340 -27.45 18.16 -8.23
C PRO A 340 -28.75 17.53 -8.75
N LYS A 341 -28.83 17.27 -10.05
CA LYS A 341 -29.98 16.64 -10.70
C LYS A 341 -30.23 15.20 -10.24
N ALA A 342 -29.17 14.41 -10.04
CA ALA A 342 -29.28 13.04 -9.54
C ALA A 342 -29.73 13.03 -8.07
N ILE A 343 -29.19 13.95 -7.26
CA ILE A 343 -29.61 14.11 -5.86
C ILE A 343 -31.08 14.51 -5.78
N GLU A 344 -31.52 15.47 -6.60
CA GLU A 344 -32.91 15.93 -6.64
C GLU A 344 -33.88 14.83 -7.04
N GLN A 345 -33.51 14.01 -8.03
CA GLN A 345 -34.36 12.93 -8.52
C GLN A 345 -34.44 11.74 -7.55
N ASP A 346 -33.31 11.31 -6.99
CA ASP A 346 -33.22 10.01 -6.30
C ASP A 346 -33.27 10.13 -4.76
N ILE A 347 -32.90 11.28 -4.19
CA ILE A 347 -32.75 11.46 -2.74
C ILE A 347 -33.79 12.43 -2.17
N VAL A 348 -34.05 13.56 -2.84
CA VAL A 348 -34.85 14.64 -2.25
C VAL A 348 -36.29 14.21 -2.00
N SER A 349 -36.97 13.59 -2.96
CA SER A 349 -38.40 13.24 -2.80
C SER A 349 -38.64 12.22 -1.68
N SER A 350 -37.81 11.19 -1.58
CA SER A 350 -37.91 10.16 -0.53
C SER A 350 -37.58 10.73 0.84
N THR A 351 -36.54 11.57 0.93
CA THR A 351 -36.14 12.24 2.19
C THR A 351 -37.22 13.22 2.67
N VAL A 352 -37.83 14.01 1.78
CA VAL A 352 -38.91 14.94 2.13
C VAL A 352 -40.14 14.18 2.63
N ALA A 353 -40.54 13.12 1.94
CA ALA A 353 -41.69 12.30 2.35
C ALA A 353 -41.47 11.65 3.73
N GLU A 354 -40.26 11.15 4.00
CA GLU A 354 -39.92 10.59 5.31
C GLU A 354 -39.88 11.67 6.41
N ALA A 355 -39.33 12.85 6.11
CA ALA A 355 -39.32 13.98 7.04
C ALA A 355 -40.73 14.48 7.38
N GLU A 356 -41.63 14.55 6.40
CA GLU A 356 -43.04 14.91 6.60
C GLU A 356 -43.76 13.87 7.45
N TYR A 357 -43.53 12.58 7.18
CA TYR A 357 -44.07 11.50 8.00
C TYR A 357 -43.56 11.58 9.44
N LEU A 358 -42.24 11.72 9.65
CA LEU A 358 -41.64 11.87 10.97
C LEU A 358 -42.20 13.08 11.72
N LYS A 359 -42.35 14.23 11.04
CA LYS A 359 -42.97 15.43 11.60
C LYS A 359 -44.41 15.18 12.03
N SER A 360 -45.15 14.34 11.31
CA SER A 360 -46.54 14.01 11.65
C SER A 360 -46.67 13.12 12.90
N ILE A 361 -45.66 12.28 13.17
CA ILE A 361 -45.67 11.36 14.32
C ILE A 361 -44.80 11.80 15.51
N GLN A 362 -43.99 12.86 15.38
CA GLN A 362 -42.98 13.24 16.38
C GLN A 362 -43.53 13.54 17.77
N ASN A 363 -44.79 13.97 17.88
CA ASN A 363 -45.45 14.28 19.15
C ASN A 363 -46.26 13.09 19.70
N ASP A 364 -46.31 11.96 18.98
CA ASP A 364 -46.95 10.73 19.43
C ASP A 364 -45.87 9.69 19.74
N TYR A 365 -45.60 9.51 21.04
CA TYR A 365 -44.54 8.62 21.51
C TYR A 365 -44.78 7.15 21.12
N GLN A 366 -46.04 6.71 20.97
CA GLN A 366 -46.37 5.34 20.59
C GLN A 366 -46.08 5.11 19.11
N LEU A 367 -46.51 6.03 18.25
CA LEU A 367 -46.24 5.97 16.82
C LEU A 367 -44.75 6.11 16.51
N LEU A 368 -44.04 6.98 17.24
CA LEU A 368 -42.59 7.13 17.10
C LEU A 368 -41.84 5.86 17.52
N ALA A 369 -42.23 5.24 18.64
CA ALA A 369 -41.65 3.97 19.09
C ALA A 369 -41.91 2.83 18.08
N GLN A 370 -43.14 2.74 17.55
CA GLN A 370 -43.48 1.77 16.51
C GLN A 370 -42.66 1.99 15.23
N TYR A 371 -42.47 3.24 14.81
CA TYR A 371 -41.61 3.56 13.66
C TYR A 371 -40.16 3.14 13.91
N LEU A 372 -39.59 3.43 15.08
CA LEU A 372 -38.21 3.04 15.43
C LEU A 372 -38.03 1.52 15.42
N VAL A 373 -38.96 0.77 16.03
CA VAL A 373 -38.94 -0.70 16.03
C VAL A 373 -39.10 -1.26 14.62
N LYS A 374 -40.07 -0.76 13.84
CA LYS A 374 -40.28 -1.20 12.46
C LYS A 374 -39.06 -0.95 11.56
N ASN A 375 -38.42 0.21 11.72
CA ASN A 375 -37.20 0.55 10.97
C ASN A 375 -36.03 -0.33 11.42
N HIS A 376 -35.91 -0.62 12.73
CA HIS A 376 -34.97 -1.62 13.23
C HIS A 376 -35.22 -3.01 12.64
N ASP A 377 -36.45 -3.51 12.65
CA ASP A 377 -36.80 -4.84 12.15
C ASP A 377 -36.63 -4.97 10.64
N GLN A 378 -36.95 -3.91 9.87
CA GLN A 378 -36.65 -3.87 8.43
C GLN A 378 -35.14 -3.95 8.18
N LYS A 379 -34.33 -3.26 8.99
CA LYS A 379 -32.86 -3.35 8.90
C LYS A 379 -32.35 -4.74 9.25
N GLN A 380 -32.90 -5.39 10.29
CA GLN A 380 -32.53 -6.76 10.63
C GLN A 380 -32.93 -7.75 9.53
N LYS A 381 -34.11 -7.59 8.93
CA LYS A 381 -34.53 -8.42 7.78
C LYS A 381 -33.61 -8.30 6.58
N LEU A 382 -33.12 -7.10 6.27
CA LEU A 382 -32.15 -6.90 5.20
C LEU A 382 -30.81 -7.58 5.51
N LYS A 383 -30.37 -7.59 6.77
CA LYS A 383 -29.18 -8.35 7.20
C LYS A 383 -29.39 -9.86 7.09
N ASN A 384 -30.55 -10.37 7.50
CA ASN A 384 -30.84 -11.81 7.49
C ASN A 384 -31.10 -12.38 6.09
N LEU A 385 -31.61 -11.57 5.14
CA LEU A 385 -31.82 -12.00 3.75
C LEU A 385 -30.50 -12.36 3.04
N GLU A 386 -29.37 -11.80 3.46
CA GLU A 386 -28.05 -12.17 2.93
C GLU A 386 -27.53 -13.47 3.54
N ASP A 387 -27.81 -13.76 4.82
CA ASP A 387 -27.43 -15.04 5.45
C ASP A 387 -28.17 -16.21 4.78
N GLU A 388 -29.46 -16.04 4.46
CA GLU A 388 -30.27 -17.05 3.76
C GLU A 388 -29.86 -17.21 2.27
N GLU A 389 -29.53 -16.12 1.54
CA GLU A 389 -29.01 -16.23 0.16
C GLU A 389 -27.60 -16.85 0.08
N VAL A 390 -26.83 -16.79 1.17
CA VAL A 390 -25.53 -17.48 1.31
C VAL A 390 -25.73 -18.97 1.64
N GLU A 391 -26.74 -19.32 2.43
CA GLU A 391 -27.11 -20.73 2.72
C GLU A 391 -27.71 -21.45 1.49
N ASP A 392 -28.64 -20.81 0.76
CA ASP A 392 -29.29 -21.44 -0.41
C ASP A 392 -28.30 -21.75 -1.56
N LYS A 393 -27.22 -20.98 -1.69
CA LYS A 393 -26.12 -21.24 -2.64
C LYS A 393 -25.17 -22.35 -2.18
N ASN A 394 -25.05 -22.58 -0.87
CA ASN A 394 -24.26 -23.68 -0.32
C ASN A 394 -25.02 -25.02 -0.44
N ASP A 395 -26.35 -25.02 -0.35
CA ASP A 395 -27.15 -26.23 -0.51
C ASP A 395 -27.30 -26.67 -1.97
N THR A 396 -27.34 -25.73 -2.93
CA THR A 396 -27.37 -26.09 -4.36
C THR A 396 -26.04 -26.60 -4.93
N ASN A 397 -24.90 -26.27 -4.31
CA ASN A 397 -23.59 -26.84 -4.66
C ASN A 397 -23.26 -28.16 -3.92
N SER A 398 -24.10 -28.56 -2.97
CA SER A 398 -23.97 -29.83 -2.24
C SER A 398 -24.70 -31.00 -2.93
N GLN A 399 -25.35 -30.75 -4.08
CA GLN A 399 -26.10 -31.75 -4.86
C GLN A 399 -25.69 -31.87 -6.35
N LYS A 400 -24.45 -31.51 -6.72
CA LYS A 400 -23.91 -31.81 -8.06
C LYS A 400 -22.54 -32.46 -8.04
#